data_AF-A0A9J6E2Y8-F1
#
_entry.id   AF-A0A9J6E2Y8-F1
#
_cell.length_a   1.000
_cell.length_b   1.000
_cell.length_c   1.000
_cell.angle_alpha   90.00
_cell.angle_beta   90.00
_cell.angle_gamma   90.00
#
_symmetry.space_group_name_H-M   'P 1'
#
loop_
_entity.id
_entity.type
_entity.pdbx_description
1 polymer ?
#
loop_
_entity_poly.entity_id
_entity_poly.type
_entity_poly.pdbx_seq_one_letter_code
_entity_poly.pdbx_strand_id
1 'polypeptide(L)'
;MSDVMCCMKQSERLLQKFYPCREVVELLVSGVQPIQTIGLIPILGKVEWKKWAERNITRGFTALEAIFAETSGKYCFGDELTFADACLVPQVCNAYRFGIDVTPFPTVRRIYEALQQHPLVQKADPACQPDTPPMGVPDTPNLFKSPGDL
;
A
#
# COMPACT_ATOMS: atom_id res chain seq x y z
N MET A 1 3.70 -11.02 -40.91
CA MET A 1 4.43 -9.83 -40.38
C MET A 1 3.65 -9.10 -39.29
N SER A 2 2.34 -8.89 -39.39
CA SER A 2 1.55 -8.23 -38.34
C SER A 2 1.59 -8.94 -36.98
N ASP A 3 1.51 -10.28 -36.99
CA ASP A 3 1.35 -11.05 -35.75
C ASP A 3 2.63 -11.11 -34.91
N VAL A 4 3.79 -11.14 -35.58
CA VAL A 4 5.10 -11.07 -34.92
C VAL A 4 5.32 -9.68 -34.29
N MET A 5 4.98 -8.60 -35.01
CA MET A 5 5.00 -7.24 -34.45
C MET A 5 3.98 -7.04 -33.33
N CYS A 6 2.83 -7.70 -33.38
CA CYS A 6 1.85 -7.70 -32.28
C CYS A 6 2.43 -8.37 -31.04
N CYS A 7 3.03 -9.56 -31.19
CA CYS A 7 3.65 -10.31 -30.11
C CYS A 7 4.83 -9.55 -29.47
N MET A 8 5.69 -8.92 -30.28
CA MET A 8 6.79 -8.09 -29.77
C MET A 8 6.28 -6.89 -28.98
N LYS A 9 5.27 -6.17 -29.49
CA LYS A 9 4.63 -5.05 -28.77
C LYS A 9 3.91 -5.50 -27.49
N GLN A 10 3.41 -6.73 -27.45
CA GLN A 10 2.83 -7.32 -26.25
C GLN A 10 3.94 -7.59 -25.22
N SER A 11 5.06 -8.15 -25.65
CA SER A 11 6.21 -8.44 -24.77
C SER A 11 6.86 -7.18 -24.20
N GLU A 12 7.00 -6.12 -25.01
CA GLU A 12 7.51 -4.82 -24.56
C GLU A 12 6.57 -4.17 -23.54
N ARG A 13 5.25 -4.23 -23.78
CA ARG A 13 4.24 -3.75 -22.82
C ARG A 13 4.25 -4.52 -21.51
N LEU A 14 4.48 -5.84 -21.55
CA LEU A 14 4.62 -6.66 -20.35
C LEU A 14 5.88 -6.25 -19.59
N LEU A 15 7.02 -6.10 -20.25
CA LEU A 15 8.27 -5.68 -19.62
C LEU A 15 8.17 -4.27 -19.02
N GLN A 16 7.52 -3.34 -19.70
CA GLN A 16 7.24 -1.99 -19.19
C GLN A 16 6.37 -1.98 -17.92
N LYS A 17 5.54 -3.01 -17.70
CA LYS A 17 4.76 -3.16 -16.45
C LYS A 17 5.52 -3.94 -15.38
N PHE A 18 6.26 -4.99 -15.75
CA PHE A 18 6.89 -5.90 -14.79
C PHE A 18 8.01 -5.25 -13.99
N TYR A 19 8.89 -4.47 -14.63
CA TYR A 19 10.02 -3.86 -13.92
C TYR A 19 9.60 -2.78 -12.92
N PRO A 20 8.76 -1.80 -13.29
CA PRO A 20 8.37 -0.77 -12.32
C PRO A 20 7.43 -1.31 -11.25
N CYS A 21 6.68 -2.39 -11.54
CA CYS A 21 5.91 -3.10 -10.51
C CYS A 21 6.82 -3.68 -9.41
N ARG A 22 7.92 -4.33 -9.78
CA ARG A 22 8.90 -4.82 -8.80
C ARG A 22 9.54 -3.67 -8.02
N GLU A 23 9.85 -2.57 -8.67
CA GLU A 23 10.39 -1.38 -8.01
C GLU A 23 9.44 -0.86 -6.91
N VAL A 24 8.14 -0.74 -7.23
CA VAL A 24 7.12 -0.34 -6.24
C VAL A 24 7.02 -1.34 -5.09
N VAL A 25 7.04 -2.64 -5.40
CA VAL A 25 7.02 -3.70 -4.38
C VAL A 25 8.23 -3.57 -3.46
N GLU A 26 9.43 -3.41 -4.00
CA GLU A 26 10.66 -3.27 -3.21
C GLU A 26 10.66 -1.98 -2.39
N LEU A 27 10.19 -0.87 -2.94
CA LEU A 27 10.05 0.40 -2.22
C LEU A 27 9.15 0.22 -0.98
N LEU A 28 8.03 -0.49 -1.12
CA LEU A 28 7.12 -0.75 -0.02
C LEU A 28 7.70 -1.75 1.00
N VAL A 29 8.17 -2.90 0.53
CA VAL A 29 8.55 -4.05 1.36
C VAL A 29 9.91 -3.85 2.03
N SER A 30 10.85 -3.15 1.39
CA SER A 30 12.18 -2.90 1.94
C SER A 30 12.38 -1.43 2.36
N GLY A 31 11.82 -0.49 1.60
CA GLY A 31 12.07 0.95 1.77
C GLY A 31 11.15 1.67 2.75
N VAL A 32 10.02 1.07 3.11
CA VAL A 32 9.02 1.68 4.02
C VAL A 32 8.68 0.75 5.19
N GLN A 33 8.15 -0.44 4.91
CA GLN A 33 7.57 -1.32 5.93
C GLN A 33 8.53 -1.68 7.08
N PRO A 34 9.80 -2.05 6.84
CA PRO A 34 10.70 -2.46 7.92
C PRO A 34 11.11 -1.28 8.79
N ILE A 35 11.16 -0.08 8.21
CA ILE A 35 11.67 1.13 8.87
C ILE A 35 10.59 1.77 9.77
N GLN A 36 9.32 1.46 9.56
CA GLN A 36 8.19 1.91 10.39
C GLN A 36 7.63 0.82 11.30
N THR A 37 8.20 -0.39 11.31
CA THR A 37 7.62 -1.53 12.03
C THR A 37 7.39 -1.21 13.51
N ILE A 38 6.29 -1.73 14.08
CA ILE A 38 5.98 -1.57 15.51
C ILE A 38 7.06 -2.21 16.40
N GLY A 39 7.86 -3.14 15.87
CA GLY A 39 9.02 -3.71 16.55
C GLY A 39 10.11 -2.69 16.91
N LEU A 40 10.08 -1.48 16.33
CA LEU A 40 10.97 -0.38 16.69
C LEU A 40 10.48 0.44 17.89
N ILE A 41 9.21 0.29 18.30
CA ILE A 41 8.64 1.04 19.43
C ILE A 41 9.42 0.80 20.74
N PRO A 42 9.81 -0.44 21.11
CA PRO A 42 10.61 -0.66 22.31
C PRO A 42 12.01 -0.02 22.28
N ILE A 43 12.53 0.26 21.08
CA ILE A 43 13.87 0.82 20.88
C ILE A 43 13.81 2.36 20.90
N LEU A 44 12.85 2.95 20.19
CA LEU A 44 12.73 4.40 20.00
C LEU A 44 11.80 5.08 21.01
N GLY A 45 10.87 4.32 21.60
CA GLY A 45 9.71 4.86 22.31
C GLY A 45 8.61 5.32 21.36
N LYS A 46 7.34 5.32 21.83
CA LYS A 46 6.15 5.56 20.99
C LYS A 46 6.16 6.92 20.27
N VAL A 47 6.56 7.99 20.96
CA VAL A 47 6.52 9.36 20.41
C VAL A 47 7.53 9.51 19.29
N GLU A 48 8.77 9.06 19.50
CA GLU A 48 9.82 9.19 18.50
C GLU A 48 9.61 8.23 17.34
N TRP A 49 9.15 7.01 17.63
CA TRP A 49 8.72 6.06 16.60
C TRP A 49 7.65 6.66 15.68
N LYS A 50 6.64 7.37 16.22
CA LYS A 50 5.59 7.96 15.38
C LYS A 50 6.15 9.00 14.40
N LYS A 51 7.00 9.91 14.88
CA LYS A 51 7.68 10.91 14.03
C LYS A 51 8.55 10.24 12.97
N TRP A 52 9.28 9.19 13.37
CA TRP A 52 10.12 8.41 12.48
C TRP A 52 9.29 7.70 11.39
N ALA A 53 8.18 7.05 11.77
CA ALA A 53 7.27 6.40 10.85
C ALA A 53 6.66 7.40 9.86
N GLU A 54 6.13 8.53 10.34
CA GLU A 54 5.55 9.59 9.52
C GLU A 54 6.54 10.11 8.48
N ARG A 55 7.80 10.38 8.88
CA ARG A 55 8.85 10.81 7.96
C ARG A 55 9.13 9.77 6.86
N ASN A 56 9.25 8.49 7.23
CA ASN A 56 9.62 7.45 6.27
C ASN A 56 8.45 7.07 5.36
N ILE A 57 7.21 7.05 5.86
CA ILE A 57 6.00 6.92 5.05
C ILE A 57 5.90 8.06 4.07
N THR A 58 6.02 9.31 4.54
CA THR A 58 5.97 10.50 3.69
C THR A 58 6.98 10.39 2.55
N ARG A 59 8.23 9.99 2.84
CA ARG A 59 9.26 9.80 1.81
C ARG A 59 8.87 8.71 0.79
N GLY A 60 8.38 7.58 1.27
CA GLY A 60 7.95 6.47 0.41
C GLY A 60 6.77 6.86 -0.48
N PHE A 61 5.76 7.51 0.09
CA PHE A 61 4.56 7.92 -0.65
C PHE A 61 4.85 9.04 -1.65
N THR A 62 5.76 9.96 -1.35
CA THR A 62 6.24 10.93 -2.35
C THR A 62 6.88 10.24 -3.56
N ALA A 63 7.68 9.19 -3.34
CA ALA A 63 8.27 8.42 -4.43
C ALA A 63 7.20 7.64 -5.22
N LEU A 64 6.21 7.06 -4.53
CA LEU A 64 5.09 6.38 -5.19
C LEU A 64 4.23 7.33 -6.03
N GLU A 65 3.95 8.56 -5.57
CA GLU A 65 3.25 9.56 -6.36
C GLU A 65 3.96 9.83 -7.69
N ALA A 66 5.29 9.96 -7.67
CA ALA A 66 6.08 10.17 -8.88
C ALA A 66 5.99 8.97 -9.84
N ILE A 67 6.08 7.74 -9.34
CA ILE A 67 5.96 6.52 -10.17
C ILE A 67 4.54 6.38 -10.73
N PHE A 68 3.52 6.56 -9.88
CA PHE A 68 2.12 6.39 -10.26
C PHE A 68 1.59 7.46 -11.20
N ALA A 69 2.24 8.63 -11.27
CA ALA A 69 1.94 9.63 -12.28
C ALA A 69 2.12 9.08 -13.71
N GLU A 70 3.03 8.11 -13.89
CA GLU A 70 3.31 7.50 -15.20
C GLU A 70 2.64 6.13 -15.37
N THR A 71 2.48 5.37 -14.28
CA THR A 71 2.10 3.95 -14.36
C THR A 71 0.64 3.67 -14.03
N SER A 72 0.00 4.52 -13.22
CA SER A 72 -1.30 4.19 -12.64
C SER A 72 -2.45 4.35 -13.65
N GLY A 73 -3.42 3.44 -13.55
CA GLY A 73 -4.74 3.56 -14.16
C GLY A 73 -5.77 3.55 -13.03
N LYS A 74 -6.73 2.63 -13.08
CA LYS A 74 -7.59 2.33 -11.93
C LYS A 74 -6.80 1.85 -10.71
N TYR A 75 -5.72 1.10 -10.92
CA TYR A 75 -4.83 0.52 -9.91
C TYR A 75 -3.38 1.01 -10.09
N CYS A 76 -2.40 0.44 -9.38
CA CYS A 76 -0.98 0.85 -9.47
C CYS A 76 -0.41 0.81 -10.90
N PHE A 77 -0.87 -0.14 -11.73
CA PHE A 77 -0.35 -0.42 -13.07
C PHE A 77 -1.48 -0.64 -14.09
N GLY A 78 -2.11 0.44 -14.54
CA GLY A 78 -3.30 0.38 -15.39
C GLY A 78 -4.53 -0.11 -14.63
N ASP A 79 -5.35 -0.97 -15.24
CA ASP A 79 -6.66 -1.37 -14.72
C ASP A 79 -6.72 -2.82 -14.19
N GLU A 80 -5.58 -3.50 -14.13
CA GLU A 80 -5.44 -4.86 -13.61
C GLU A 80 -4.69 -4.88 -12.28
N LEU A 81 -5.05 -5.82 -11.40
CA LEU A 81 -4.36 -6.00 -10.12
C LEU A 81 -2.95 -6.57 -10.34
N THR A 82 -2.02 -6.07 -9.54
CA THR A 82 -0.62 -6.49 -9.52
C THR A 82 -0.13 -6.70 -8.09
N PHE A 83 1.10 -7.21 -7.93
CA PHE A 83 1.72 -7.31 -6.61
C PHE A 83 1.94 -5.96 -5.93
N ALA A 84 2.10 -4.87 -6.71
CA ALA A 84 2.19 -3.53 -6.15
C ALA A 84 0.92 -3.16 -5.37
N ASP A 85 -0.26 -3.52 -5.88
CA ASP A 85 -1.54 -3.27 -5.21
C ASP A 85 -1.65 -4.06 -3.90
N ALA A 86 -1.23 -5.33 -3.92
CA ALA A 86 -1.21 -6.19 -2.74
C ALA A 86 -0.29 -5.65 -1.64
N CYS A 87 0.80 -4.97 -1.98
CA CYS A 87 1.69 -4.30 -1.03
C CYS A 87 1.19 -2.90 -0.62
N LEU A 88 0.52 -2.17 -1.53
CA LEU A 88 0.07 -0.80 -1.28
C LEU A 88 -1.08 -0.76 -0.27
N VAL A 89 -2.08 -1.63 -0.41
CA VAL A 89 -3.26 -1.66 0.47
C VAL A 89 -2.90 -1.70 1.96
N PRO A 90 -2.11 -2.69 2.45
CA PRO A 90 -1.78 -2.76 3.87
C PRO A 90 -0.89 -1.58 4.31
N GLN A 91 -0.05 -1.05 3.42
CA GLN A 91 0.80 0.10 3.74
C GLN A 91 -0.03 1.38 3.98
N VAL A 92 -1.01 1.66 3.12
CA VAL A 92 -1.91 2.82 3.28
C VAL A 92 -2.85 2.61 4.48
N CYS A 93 -3.37 1.40 4.67
CA CYS A 93 -4.15 1.05 5.86
C CYS A 93 -3.38 1.32 7.16
N ASN A 94 -2.09 0.94 7.22
CA ASN A 94 -1.23 1.23 8.36
C ASN A 94 -1.02 2.74 8.59
N ALA A 95 -0.83 3.52 7.54
CA ALA A 95 -0.73 4.98 7.67
C ALA A 95 -2.00 5.57 8.32
N TYR A 96 -3.19 5.14 7.89
CA TYR A 96 -4.44 5.54 8.53
C TYR A 96 -4.53 5.06 9.99
N ARG A 97 -4.19 3.79 10.27
CA ARG A 97 -4.22 3.21 11.62
C ARG A 97 -3.36 3.96 12.62
N PHE A 98 -2.21 4.48 12.18
CA PHE A 98 -1.31 5.24 13.04
C PHE A 98 -1.57 6.76 13.03
N GLY A 99 -2.62 7.20 12.33
CA GLY A 99 -2.99 8.60 12.22
C GLY A 99 -1.90 9.44 11.57
N ILE A 100 -1.30 8.90 10.50
CA ILE A 100 -0.34 9.60 9.64
C ILE A 100 -1.13 10.25 8.49
N ASP A 101 -0.88 11.53 8.23
CA ASP A 101 -1.60 12.26 7.19
C ASP A 101 -1.18 11.77 5.80
N VAL A 102 -2.15 11.26 5.05
CA VAL A 102 -1.98 10.82 3.66
C VAL A 102 -2.61 11.78 2.66
N THR A 103 -3.22 12.88 3.12
CA THR A 103 -3.83 13.91 2.28
C THR A 103 -2.91 14.43 1.17
N PRO A 104 -1.58 14.60 1.39
CA PRO A 104 -0.66 15.05 0.35
C PRO A 104 -0.44 14.09 -0.83
N PHE A 105 -0.96 12.85 -0.76
CA PHE A 105 -0.74 11.80 -1.76
C PHE A 105 -2.04 11.41 -2.47
N PRO A 106 -2.56 12.27 -3.37
CA PRO A 106 -3.88 12.08 -3.98
C PRO A 106 -3.96 10.84 -4.89
N THR A 107 -2.88 10.48 -5.60
CA THR A 107 -2.88 9.30 -6.48
C THR A 107 -2.88 8.02 -5.68
N VAL A 108 -2.04 7.95 -4.64
CA VAL A 108 -1.99 6.84 -3.69
C VAL A 108 -3.37 6.62 -3.05
N ARG A 109 -4.00 7.71 -2.58
CA ARG A 109 -5.35 7.65 -1.99
C ARG A 109 -6.39 7.15 -2.98
N ARG A 110 -6.41 7.70 -4.20
CA ARG A 110 -7.35 7.29 -5.25
C ARG A 110 -7.24 5.80 -5.58
N ILE A 111 -6.01 5.29 -5.72
CA ILE A 111 -5.75 3.87 -5.98
C ILE A 111 -6.23 3.04 -4.79
N TYR A 112 -5.89 3.43 -3.57
CA TYR A 112 -6.34 2.73 -2.35
C TYR A 112 -7.87 2.68 -2.27
N GLU A 113 -8.56 3.79 -2.47
CA GLU A 113 -10.03 3.85 -2.46
C GLU A 113 -10.64 2.93 -3.53
N ALA A 114 -10.06 2.87 -4.74
CA ALA A 114 -10.48 1.94 -5.78
C ALA A 114 -10.23 0.46 -5.42
N LEU A 115 -9.11 0.17 -4.76
CA LEU A 115 -8.76 -1.17 -4.29
C LEU A 115 -9.68 -1.65 -3.16
N GLN A 116 -10.09 -0.76 -2.25
CA GLN A 116 -11.03 -1.07 -1.16
C GLN A 116 -12.41 -1.53 -1.67
N GLN A 117 -12.78 -1.20 -2.91
CA GLN A 117 -14.01 -1.69 -3.54
C GLN A 117 -13.86 -3.09 -4.18
N HIS A 118 -12.65 -3.64 -4.25
CA HIS A 118 -12.41 -4.93 -4.88
C HIS A 118 -12.74 -6.09 -3.91
N PRO A 119 -13.53 -7.11 -4.33
CA PRO A 119 -13.94 -8.20 -3.43
C PRO A 119 -12.77 -8.97 -2.79
N LEU A 120 -11.67 -9.17 -3.53
CA LEU A 120 -10.47 -9.82 -2.99
C LEU A 120 -9.82 -9.01 -1.86
N VAL A 121 -9.85 -7.68 -1.95
CA VAL A 121 -9.29 -6.79 -0.93
C VAL A 121 -10.19 -6.79 0.31
N GLN A 122 -11.51 -6.69 0.13
CA GLN A 122 -12.46 -6.77 1.24
C GLN A 122 -12.36 -8.09 2.00
N LYS A 123 -12.23 -9.22 1.29
CA LYS A 123 -12.03 -10.53 1.90
C LYS A 123 -10.69 -10.65 2.63
N ALA A 124 -9.67 -9.94 2.17
CA ALA A 124 -8.34 -9.90 2.78
C ALA A 124 -8.21 -8.86 3.91
N ASP A 125 -9.28 -8.10 4.20
CA ASP A 125 -9.27 -7.13 5.29
C ASP A 125 -8.97 -7.85 6.61
N PRO A 126 -8.05 -7.31 7.45
CA PRO A 126 -7.74 -7.88 8.75
C PRO A 126 -8.96 -8.10 9.65
N ALA A 127 -10.05 -7.32 9.52
CA ALA A 127 -11.28 -7.50 10.28
C ALA A 127 -12.15 -8.68 9.82
N CYS A 128 -11.85 -9.25 8.64
CA CYS A 128 -12.55 -10.40 8.08
C CYS A 128 -11.80 -11.73 8.30
N GLN A 129 -10.70 -11.73 9.06
CA GLN A 129 -9.89 -12.93 9.26
C GLN A 129 -10.38 -13.76 10.46
N PRO A 130 -10.21 -15.10 10.46
CA PRO A 130 -10.70 -15.96 11.55
C PRO A 130 -10.08 -15.65 12.92
N ASP A 131 -8.87 -15.08 12.94
CA ASP A 131 -8.12 -14.70 14.12
C ASP A 131 -8.34 -13.24 14.55
N THR A 132 -9.27 -12.53 13.90
CA THR A 132 -9.63 -11.16 14.29
C THR A 132 -10.15 -11.16 15.72
N PRO A 133 -9.52 -10.42 16.65
CA PRO A 133 -10.04 -10.28 18.00
C PRO A 133 -11.44 -9.64 18.00
N PRO A 134 -12.33 -10.03 18.91
CA PRO A 134 -13.63 -9.39 19.05
C PRO A 134 -13.47 -7.90 19.39
N MET A 135 -14.40 -7.06 18.94
CA MET A 135 -14.37 -5.62 19.22
C MET A 135 -14.41 -5.36 20.73
N GLY A 136 -13.51 -4.51 21.23
CA GLY A 136 -13.50 -4.08 22.64
C GLY A 136 -12.66 -4.93 23.61
N VAL A 137 -11.71 -5.74 23.12
CA VAL A 137 -10.73 -6.41 23.99
C VAL A 137 -9.85 -5.36 24.69
N PRO A 138 -9.73 -5.38 26.04
CA PRO A 138 -8.83 -4.49 26.78
C PRO A 138 -7.38 -4.68 26.32
N ASP A 139 -6.61 -3.59 26.24
CA ASP A 139 -5.19 -3.57 25.87
C ASP A 139 -4.81 -3.98 24.45
N THR A 140 -5.77 -4.27 23.56
CA THR A 140 -5.52 -4.08 22.14
C THR A 140 -5.80 -2.61 21.81
N PRO A 141 -4.78 -1.79 21.44
CA PRO A 141 -5.10 -0.58 20.68
C PRO A 141 -5.97 -1.04 19.50
N ASN A 142 -6.94 -0.24 19.07
CA ASN A 142 -7.81 -0.55 17.93
C ASN A 142 -6.99 -0.69 16.63
N LEU A 143 -6.18 -1.75 16.52
CA LEU A 143 -5.20 -2.03 15.48
C LEU A 143 -5.88 -2.58 14.23
N PHE A 144 -7.14 -2.99 14.34
CA PHE A 144 -7.91 -3.64 13.29
C PHE A 144 -9.08 -2.79 12.77
N LYS A 145 -9.34 -1.60 13.34
CA LYS A 145 -10.37 -0.69 12.80
C LYS A 145 -9.93 -0.15 11.44
N SER A 146 -10.82 -0.21 10.46
CA SER A 146 -10.65 0.42 9.15
C SER A 146 -11.14 1.88 9.20
N PRO A 147 -10.71 2.75 8.27
CA PRO A 147 -11.23 4.11 8.20
C PRO A 147 -12.76 4.09 7.99
N GLY A 148 -13.54 4.53 8.98
CA GLY A 148 -15.01 4.54 8.94
C GLY A 148 -15.71 3.82 10.10
N ASP A 149 -14.99 3.05 10.91
CA ASP A 149 -15.56 2.31 12.05
C ASP A 149 -15.74 3.22 13.30
N LEU A 150 -16.76 4.09 13.25
CA LEU A 150 -17.31 4.79 14.42
C LEU A 150 -18.34 3.90 15.13
#